data_AF-A0A0H4TMG3-F1
#
_entry.id   AF-A0A0H4TMG3-F1
#
_cell.length_a   1.000
_cell.length_b   1.000
_cell.length_c   1.000
_cell.angle_alpha   90.00
_cell.angle_beta   90.00
_cell.angle_gamma   90.00
#
_symmetry.space_group_name_H-M   'P 1'
#
loop_
_entity.id
_entity.type
_entity.pdbx_description
1 polymer ?
#
loop_
_entity_poly.entity_id
_entity_poly.type
_entity_poly.pdbx_seq_one_letter_code
_entity_poly.pdbx_strand_id
1 'polypeptide(L)'
;MPKRRGGKRGRRGAPRGARPERDLSEWVPKTKLGRMVMGGELTTLGDAIKTGLPIREPEIVDILLPETEDEVLDVNMVQRMTDSGRRVNFVITCIVGNKDGFAGSC
;
A
#
# COMPACT_ATOMS: atom_id res chain seq x y z
N MET A 1 16.46 -3.89 -51.40
CA MET A 1 16.77 -4.18 -49.97
C MET A 1 16.00 -3.21 -49.09
N PRO A 2 15.11 -3.65 -48.18
CA PRO A 2 14.44 -2.73 -47.27
C PRO A 2 15.30 -2.48 -46.03
N LYS A 3 15.51 -1.20 -45.70
CA LYS A 3 16.28 -0.73 -44.55
C LYS A 3 15.58 -1.09 -43.24
N ARG A 4 16.22 -1.90 -42.37
CA ARG A 4 15.79 -2.10 -40.98
C ARG A 4 16.04 -0.81 -40.18
N ARG A 5 14.97 -0.07 -39.90
CA ARG A 5 14.98 1.04 -38.93
C ARG A 5 15.11 0.47 -37.53
N GLY A 6 16.14 0.91 -36.81
CA GLY A 6 16.32 0.64 -35.39
C GLY A 6 15.15 1.18 -34.58
N GLY A 7 14.56 0.32 -33.76
CA GLY A 7 13.53 0.68 -32.80
C GLY A 7 14.12 0.63 -31.39
N LYS A 8 14.68 1.75 -30.92
CA LYS A 8 14.87 2.03 -29.49
C LYS A 8 13.51 1.85 -28.81
N ARG A 9 13.34 0.81 -28.00
CA ARG A 9 12.25 0.74 -27.02
C ARG A 9 12.82 0.38 -25.65
N GLY A 10 13.57 1.34 -25.10
CA GLY A 10 13.73 1.45 -23.66
C GLY A 10 12.36 1.76 -23.06
N ARG A 11 11.58 0.74 -22.72
CA ARG A 11 10.57 0.85 -21.67
C ARG A 11 11.33 0.80 -20.35
N ARG A 12 11.82 1.97 -19.90
CA ARG A 12 12.18 2.14 -18.49
C ARG A 12 10.88 1.92 -17.72
N GLY A 13 10.75 0.75 -17.12
CA GLY A 13 9.66 0.46 -16.20
C GLY A 13 9.65 1.54 -15.11
N ALA A 14 8.45 1.96 -14.71
CA ALA A 14 8.28 2.78 -13.53
C ALA A 14 9.07 2.14 -12.36
N PRO A 15 9.73 2.95 -11.51
CA PRO A 15 10.49 2.42 -10.38
C PRO A 15 9.58 1.48 -9.57
N ARG A 16 10.02 0.22 -9.43
CA ARG A 16 9.40 -0.74 -8.52
C ARG A 16 9.59 -0.18 -7.11
N GLY A 17 8.52 0.27 -6.47
CA GLY A 17 8.54 0.59 -5.04
C GLY A 17 8.36 2.05 -4.65
N ALA A 18 8.05 2.97 -5.58
CA ALA A 18 7.61 4.30 -5.16
C ALA A 18 6.13 4.25 -4.75
N ARG A 19 5.87 4.33 -3.45
CA ARG A 19 4.52 4.50 -2.90
C ARG A 19 3.89 5.74 -3.54
N PRO A 20 2.69 5.64 -4.15
CA PRO A 20 2.01 6.82 -4.65
C PRO A 20 1.69 7.72 -3.46
N GLU A 21 2.18 8.96 -3.51
CA GLU A 21 1.90 9.97 -2.49
C GLU A 21 0.39 10.21 -2.47
N ARG A 22 -0.24 9.87 -1.34
CA ARG A 22 -1.69 10.00 -1.18
C ARG A 22 -1.97 11.41 -0.70
N ASP A 23 -2.91 12.09 -1.34
CA ASP A 23 -3.33 13.41 -0.89
C ASP A 23 -4.19 13.27 0.37
N LEU A 24 -3.57 13.50 1.53
CA LEU A 24 -4.22 13.40 2.83
C LEU A 24 -5.09 14.63 3.15
N SER A 25 -5.02 15.69 2.35
CA SER A 25 -5.77 16.93 2.60
C SER A 25 -7.29 16.76 2.41
N GLU A 26 -7.72 15.78 1.62
CA GLU A 26 -9.13 15.45 1.39
C GLU A 26 -9.68 14.37 2.33
N TRP A 27 -8.86 13.83 3.24
CA TRP A 27 -9.27 12.74 4.10
C TRP A 27 -10.29 13.18 5.16
N VAL A 28 -11.50 12.60 5.10
CA VAL A 28 -12.55 12.78 6.11
C VAL A 28 -12.67 11.49 6.94
N PRO A 29 -12.23 11.50 8.21
CA PRO A 29 -12.17 10.29 9.03
C PRO A 29 -13.57 9.79 9.40
N LYS A 30 -13.80 8.49 9.18
CA LYS A 30 -15.07 7.82 9.48
C LYS A 30 -15.04 7.21 10.88
N THR A 31 -13.89 6.72 11.33
CA THR A 31 -13.76 6.06 12.63
C THR A 31 -13.49 7.05 13.76
N LYS A 32 -13.76 6.62 15.00
CA LYS A 32 -13.41 7.40 16.20
C LYS A 32 -11.90 7.63 16.29
N LEU A 33 -11.11 6.62 15.96
CA LEU A 33 -9.65 6.70 15.94
C LEU A 33 -9.17 7.72 14.89
N GLY A 34 -9.73 7.68 13.67
CA GLY A 34 -9.39 8.63 12.62
C GLY A 34 -9.64 10.08 13.03
N ARG A 35 -10.75 10.35 13.73
CA ARG A 35 -11.05 11.71 14.25
C ARG A 35 -10.06 12.17 15.32
N MET A 36 -9.63 11.27 16.20
CA MET A 36 -8.62 11.58 17.23
C MET A 36 -7.26 11.88 16.61
N VAL A 37 -6.88 11.12 15.57
CA VAL A 37 -5.63 11.34 14.82
C VAL A 37 -5.68 12.65 14.04
N MET A 38 -6.77 12.92 13.31
CA MET A 38 -6.95 14.19 12.60
C MET A 38 -7.02 15.40 13.55
N GLY A 39 -7.58 15.20 14.75
CA GLY A 39 -7.62 16.22 15.80
C GLY A 39 -6.29 16.45 16.52
N GLY A 40 -5.26 15.64 16.25
CA GLY A 40 -3.93 15.76 16.88
C GLY A 40 -3.87 15.26 18.33
N GLU A 41 -4.89 14.55 18.82
CA GLU A 41 -4.89 13.93 20.16
C GLU A 41 -3.90 12.76 20.25
N LEU A 42 -3.66 12.08 19.11
CA LEU A 42 -2.74 10.97 18.99
C LEU A 42 -1.64 11.33 18.00
N THR A 43 -0.40 11.34 18.47
CA THR A 43 0.79 11.73 17.67
C THR A 43 1.63 10.53 17.25
N THR A 44 1.46 9.37 17.90
CA THR A 44 2.23 8.17 17.60
C THR A 44 1.33 6.96 17.34
N LEU A 45 1.79 6.04 16.49
CA LEU A 45 1.07 4.78 16.25
C LEU A 45 0.98 3.93 17.52
N GLY A 46 1.99 3.99 18.40
CA GLY A 46 1.97 3.30 19.69
C GLY A 46 0.81 3.76 20.56
N ASP A 47 0.51 5.05 20.61
CA ASP A 47 -0.62 5.56 21.39
C ASP A 47 -1.96 5.18 20.76
N ALA A 48 -2.04 5.18 19.42
CA ALA A 48 -3.21 4.66 18.71
C ALA A 48 -3.48 3.19 19.06
N ILE A 49 -2.45 2.34 19.11
CA ILE A 49 -2.58 0.92 19.50
C ILE A 49 -3.03 0.80 20.97
N LYS A 50 -2.49 1.62 21.89
CA LYS A 50 -2.89 1.60 23.30
C LYS A 50 -4.37 1.93 23.53
N THR A 51 -5.01 2.67 22.62
CA THR A 51 -6.46 2.94 22.71
C THR A 51 -7.32 1.68 22.60
N GLY A 52 -6.78 0.58 22.07
CA GLY A 52 -7.52 -0.65 21.80
C GLY A 52 -8.56 -0.53 20.68
N LEU A 53 -8.60 0.60 19.96
CA LEU A 53 -9.50 0.80 18.84
C LEU A 53 -8.90 0.15 17.57
N PRO A 54 -9.73 -0.52 16.74
CA PRO A 54 -9.23 -1.14 15.52
C PRO A 54 -8.83 -0.08 14.48
N ILE A 55 -7.63 -0.22 13.93
CA ILE A 55 -7.14 0.60 12.80
C ILE A 55 -7.78 0.05 11.53
N ARG A 56 -8.65 0.86 10.90
CA ARG A 56 -9.40 0.46 9.68
C ARG A 56 -9.23 1.41 8.51
N GLU A 57 -8.63 2.57 8.75
CA GLU A 57 -8.41 3.60 7.75
C GLU A 57 -6.89 3.68 7.51
N PRO A 58 -6.41 3.41 6.29
CA PRO A 58 -4.98 3.38 6.02
C PRO A 58 -4.33 4.75 6.20
N GLU A 59 -5.07 5.85 6.00
CA GLU A 59 -4.61 7.22 6.20
C GLU A 59 -4.12 7.49 7.64
N ILE A 60 -4.64 6.74 8.63
CA ILE A 60 -4.16 6.81 10.02
C ILE A 60 -2.68 6.41 10.10
N VAL A 61 -2.28 5.35 9.41
CA VAL A 61 -0.89 4.88 9.41
C VAL A 61 -0.01 5.85 8.64
N ASP A 62 -0.52 6.42 7.54
CA ASP A 62 0.20 7.37 6.70
C ASP A 62 0.56 8.66 7.44
N ILE A 63 -0.33 9.12 8.32
CA ILE A 63 -0.11 10.32 9.15
C ILE A 63 0.82 10.03 10.32
N LEU A 64 0.61 8.89 11.00
CA LEU A 64 1.35 8.56 12.22
C LEU A 64 2.75 8.00 11.96
N LEU A 65 2.99 7.42 10.77
CA LEU A 65 4.28 6.83 10.34
C LEU A 65 4.58 7.15 8.86
N PRO A 66 5.00 8.39 8.55
CA PRO A 66 5.29 8.81 7.18
C PRO A 66 6.53 8.15 6.57
N GLU A 67 7.49 7.69 7.38
CA GLU A 67 8.77 7.09 6.93
C GLU A 67 8.71 5.59 6.61
N THR A 68 7.51 5.06 6.38
CA THR A 68 7.27 3.63 6.16
C THR A 68 7.70 3.17 4.76
N GLU A 69 8.42 2.04 4.67
CA GLU A 69 8.83 1.40 3.42
C GLU A 69 7.89 0.23 3.07
N ASP A 70 7.60 0.03 1.78
CA ASP A 70 6.78 -1.07 1.25
C ASP A 70 7.66 -2.06 0.45
N GLU A 71 7.56 -3.36 0.74
CA GLU A 71 8.23 -4.43 0.00
C GLU A 71 7.23 -5.51 -0.46
N VAL A 72 7.26 -5.86 -1.75
CA VAL A 72 6.45 -6.95 -2.31
C VAL A 72 7.26 -8.25 -2.24
N LEU A 73 6.80 -9.20 -1.43
CA LEU A 73 7.49 -10.48 -1.24
C LEU A 73 7.17 -11.49 -2.34
N ASP A 74 5.89 -11.66 -2.65
CA ASP A 74 5.44 -12.67 -3.61
C ASP A 74 4.22 -12.19 -4.41
N VAL A 75 4.16 -12.62 -5.66
CA VAL A 75 3.04 -12.41 -6.57
C VAL A 75 2.69 -13.75 -7.18
N ASN A 76 1.64 -14.37 -6.66
CA ASN A 76 1.15 -15.66 -7.13
C ASN A 76 -0.09 -15.50 -8.00
N MET A 77 -0.15 -16.23 -9.11
CA MET A 77 -1.32 -16.28 -9.98
C MET A 77 -2.13 -17.55 -9.67
N VAL A 78 -3.34 -17.38 -9.15
CA VAL A 78 -4.26 -18.49 -8.89
C VAL A 78 -5.39 -18.51 -9.91
N GLN A 79 -5.71 -19.69 -10.44
CA GLN A 79 -6.76 -19.86 -11.44
C GLN A 79 -7.86 -20.77 -10.91
N ARG A 80 -9.11 -20.31 -10.96
CA ARG A 80 -10.30 -21.10 -10.65
C ARG A 80 -11.09 -21.37 -11.93
N MET A 81 -11.28 -22.64 -12.27
CA MET A 81 -12.18 -23.04 -13.35
C MET A 81 -13.63 -22.75 -12.95
N THR A 82 -14.38 -22.14 -13.86
CA THR A 82 -15.81 -21.87 -13.75
C THR A 82 -16.50 -22.31 -15.04
N ASP A 83 -17.82 -22.45 -15.00
CA ASP A 83 -18.63 -22.91 -16.14
C ASP A 83 -18.48 -21.99 -17.38
N SER A 84 -18.26 -20.69 -17.16
CA SER A 84 -18.02 -19.70 -18.22
C SER A 84 -16.54 -19.55 -18.62
N GLY A 85 -15.63 -20.39 -18.12
CA GLY A 85 -14.19 -20.35 -18.40
C GLY A 85 -13.28 -20.22 -17.18
N ARG A 86 -12.03 -19.77 -17.38
CA ARG A 86 -11.04 -19.61 -16.30
C ARG A 86 -11.13 -18.21 -15.69
N ARG A 87 -11.35 -18.13 -14.36
CA ARG A 87 -11.15 -16.90 -13.59
C ARG A 87 -9.74 -16.90 -13.01
N VAL A 88 -8.96 -15.87 -13.32
CA VAL A 88 -7.60 -15.69 -12.82
C VAL A 88 -7.61 -14.61 -11.76
N ASN A 89 -7.01 -14.87 -10.60
CA ASN A 89 -6.75 -13.88 -9.57
C ASN A 89 -5.25 -13.81 -9.28
N PHE A 90 -4.81 -12.66 -8.81
CA PHE A 90 -3.46 -12.48 -8.28
C PHE A 90 -3.55 -12.42 -6.77
N VAL A 91 -2.75 -13.23 -6.11
CA VAL A 91 -2.48 -13.13 -4.67
C VAL A 91 -1.13 -12.44 -4.54
N ILE A 92 -1.11 -11.33 -3.84
CA ILE A 92 0.10 -10.53 -3.63
C ILE A 92 0.33 -10.52 -2.13
N THR A 93 1.55 -10.85 -1.73
CA THR A 93 1.99 -10.74 -0.34
C THR A 93 2.92 -9.54 -0.24
N CYS A 94 2.58 -8.56 0.60
CA CYS A 94 3.41 -7.39 0.85
C CYS A 94 3.73 -7.24 2.33
N ILE A 95 4.89 -6.67 2.63
CA ILE A 95 5.26 -6.19 3.96
C ILE A 95 5.42 -4.68 3.89
N VAL A 96 4.97 -4.01 4.94
CA VAL A 96 5.02 -2.57 5.12
C VAL A 96 5.60 -2.31 6.50
N GLY A 97 6.61 -1.46 6.64
CA GLY A 97 7.18 -1.20 7.97
C GLY A 97 8.15 -0.03 8.02
N ASN A 98 8.33 0.51 9.22
CA ASN A 98 9.45 1.38 9.52
C ASN A 98 10.50 0.52 10.26
N LYS A 99 11.79 0.76 10.02
CA LYS A 99 12.89 -0.03 10.63
C LYS A 99 13.03 0.23 12.15
N ASP A 100 11.96 0.69 12.80
CA ASP A 100 11.87 1.15 14.19
C ASP A 100 10.76 0.40 14.96
N GLY A 101 10.57 -0.88 14.62
CA GLY A 101 9.72 -1.78 15.39
C GLY A 101 8.25 -1.85 14.96
N PHE A 102 7.83 -1.12 13.94
CA PHE A 102 6.50 -1.30 13.34
C PHE A 102 6.59 -2.03 11.99
N ALA A 103 5.85 -3.14 11.90
CA ALA A 103 5.68 -3.89 10.66
C ALA A 103 4.23 -4.37 10.53
N GLY A 104 3.74 -4.40 9.30
CA GLY A 104 2.45 -4.94 8.90
C GLY A 104 2.58 -5.73 7.60
N SER A 105 1.63 -6.61 7.35
CA SER A 105 1.54 -7.35 6.10
C SER A 105 0.11 -7.30 5.56
N CYS A 106 -0.02 -7.36 4.24
CA CYS A 106 -1.30 -7.47 3.54
C CYS A 106 -1.28 -8.59 2.51
#